data_AF-A0A2J4ZTZ7-F1
#
_entry.id   AF-A0A2J4ZTZ7-F1
#
_cell.length_a   1.000
_cell.length_b   1.000
_cell.length_c   1.000
_cell.angle_alpha   90.00
_cell.angle_beta   90.00
_cell.angle_gamma   90.00
#
_symmetry.space_group_name_H-M   'P 1'
#
loop_
_entity.id
_entity.type
_entity.pdbx_description
1 polymer ?
#
loop_
_entity_poly.entity_id
_entity_poly.type
_entity_poly.pdbx_seq_one_letter_code
_entity_poly.pdbx_strand_id
1 'polypeptide(L)'
;MKAAVVTQDHQVNVTEKTLRPLQHGEALLKMDCCGVCHTDLHVKNGDFGDKTGVILGHEGVGVVQQVGPGVHSLKPGDRASVAWF
;
A
#
# COMPACT_ATOMS: atom_id res chain seq x y z
N MET A 1 -7.48 1.57 9.92
CA MET A 1 -7.22 0.25 9.33
C MET A 1 -5.81 -0.16 9.75
N LYS A 2 -5.59 -1.45 10.02
CA LYS A 2 -4.26 -1.93 10.42
C LYS A 2 -3.30 -1.92 9.22
N ALA A 3 -2.08 -1.45 9.44
CA ALA A 3 -1.03 -1.41 8.43
C ALA A 3 0.33 -1.79 9.03
N ALA A 4 1.20 -2.40 8.23
CA ALA A 4 2.59 -2.69 8.56
C ALA A 4 3.47 -1.49 8.22
N VAL A 5 4.01 -0.80 9.23
CA VAL A 5 4.68 0.49 9.09
C VAL A 5 6.14 0.41 9.54
N VAL A 6 7.06 0.94 8.72
CA VAL A 6 8.50 1.01 9.03
C VAL A 6 8.77 1.96 10.20
N THR A 7 9.63 1.53 11.12
CA THR A 7 10.09 2.32 12.28
C THR A 7 11.55 2.74 12.12
N GLN A 8 11.97 3.73 12.91
CA GLN A 8 13.32 4.30 12.87
C GLN A 8 14.42 3.30 13.28
N ASP A 9 14.09 2.31 14.09
CA ASP A 9 14.96 1.22 14.53
C ASP A 9 14.88 -0.03 13.62
N HIS A 10 14.45 0.17 12.37
CA HIS A 10 14.36 -0.87 11.35
C HIS A 10 13.47 -2.05 11.76
N GLN A 11 12.35 -1.79 12.43
CA GLN A 11 11.31 -2.76 12.74
C GLN A 11 10.04 -2.48 11.92
N VAL A 12 9.04 -3.36 12.05
CA VAL A 12 7.70 -3.17 11.50
C VAL A 12 6.69 -3.14 12.64
N ASN A 13 5.95 -2.04 12.74
CA ASN A 13 4.82 -1.95 13.67
C ASN A 13 3.50 -2.14 12.92
N VAL A 14 2.64 -3.02 13.46
CA VAL A 14 1.25 -3.11 13.03
C VAL A 14 0.45 -2.06 13.79
N THR A 15 0.05 -0.99 13.12
CA THR A 15 -0.62 0.16 13.74
C THR A 15 -1.86 0.59 12.95
N GLU A 16 -2.74 1.35 13.61
CA GLU A 16 -3.90 1.94 12.94
C GLU A 16 -3.48 3.13 12.08
N LYS A 17 -3.94 3.13 10.83
CA LYS A 17 -3.78 4.21 9.86
C LYS A 17 -5.13 4.63 9.29
N THR A 18 -5.25 5.92 9.03
CA THR A 18 -6.39 6.52 8.32
C THR A 18 -5.91 6.93 6.94
N LEU A 19 -6.60 6.45 5.91
CA LEU A 19 -6.33 6.88 4.53
C LEU A 19 -6.99 8.23 4.28
N ARG A 20 -6.33 9.08 3.50
CA ARG A 20 -6.93 10.33 3.02
C ARG A 20 -8.02 10.07 1.98
N PRO A 21 -8.89 11.05 1.69
CA PRO A 21 -9.79 10.97 0.54
C PRO A 21 -9.04 10.80 -0.79
N LEU A 22 -9.70 10.17 -1.76
CA LEU A 22 -9.18 9.95 -3.11
C LEU A 22 -9.04 11.27 -3.87
N GLN A 23 -7.99 11.37 -4.69
CA GLN A 23 -7.76 12.45 -5.64
C GLN A 23 -8.01 11.97 -7.08
N HIS A 24 -7.83 12.88 -8.03
CA HIS A 24 -7.97 12.57 -9.46
C HIS A 24 -7.02 11.45 -9.88
N GLY A 25 -7.53 10.43 -10.58
CA GLY A 25 -6.75 9.30 -11.10
C GLY A 25 -6.48 8.19 -10.08
N GLU A 26 -7.00 8.26 -8.85
CA GLU A 26 -6.73 7.29 -7.80
C GLU A 26 -7.90 6.33 -7.56
N ALA A 27 -7.61 5.14 -7.03
CA ALA A 27 -8.61 4.17 -6.60
C ALA A 27 -8.32 3.69 -5.17
N LEU A 28 -9.38 3.39 -4.42
CA LEU A 28 -9.29 2.74 -3.11
C LEU A 28 -9.50 1.24 -3.30
N LEU A 29 -8.52 0.46 -2.87
CA LEU A 29 -8.61 -1.00 -2.84
C LEU A 29 -8.91 -1.48 -1.42
N LYS A 30 -9.84 -2.43 -1.31
CA LYS A 30 -9.93 -3.30 -0.14
C LYS A 30 -9.00 -4.48 -0.39
N MET A 31 -7.93 -4.56 0.39
CA MET A 31 -6.91 -5.60 0.22
C MET A 31 -7.44 -6.97 0.66
N ASP A 32 -7.19 -7.99 -0.18
CA ASP A 32 -7.45 -9.39 0.13
C ASP A 32 -6.17 -10.07 0.65
N CYS A 33 -5.04 -9.81 -0.01
CA CYS A 33 -3.73 -10.33 0.38
C CYS A 33 -2.59 -9.41 -0.09
N CYS A 34 -1.41 -9.60 0.50
CA CYS A 34 -0.16 -9.00 0.05
C CYS A 34 0.98 -9.99 0.33
N GLY A 35 1.81 -10.27 -0.68
CA GLY A 35 3.05 -10.99 -0.48
C GLY A 35 4.07 -10.17 0.32
N VAL A 36 5.09 -10.85 0.86
CA VAL A 36 6.22 -10.23 1.58
C VAL A 36 7.47 -10.51 0.78
N CYS A 37 8.01 -9.48 0.15
CA CYS A 37 9.18 -9.58 -0.70
C CYS A 37 10.46 -9.21 0.07
N HIS A 38 11.60 -9.73 -0.37
CA HIS A 38 12.89 -9.35 0.21
C HIS A 38 13.19 -7.85 0.04
N THR A 39 12.62 -7.21 -0.99
CA THR A 39 12.70 -5.75 -1.16
C THR A 39 12.06 -4.99 0.01
N ASP A 40 10.98 -5.51 0.61
CA ASP A 40 10.37 -4.86 1.80
C ASP A 40 11.34 -4.90 3.00
N LEU A 41 12.14 -5.97 3.13
CA LEU A 41 13.19 -6.05 4.14
C LEU A 41 14.28 -4.99 3.90
N HIS A 42 14.73 -4.83 2.65
CA HIS A 42 15.71 -3.80 2.28
C HIS A 42 15.19 -2.38 2.56
N VAL A 43 13.92 -2.10 2.24
CA VAL A 43 13.27 -0.81 2.55
C VAL A 43 13.26 -0.57 4.06
N LYS A 44 12.83 -1.54 4.87
CA LYS A 44 12.81 -1.44 6.33
C LYS A 44 14.21 -1.16 6.90
N ASN A 45 15.23 -1.80 6.34
CA ASN A 45 16.62 -1.68 6.80
C ASN A 45 17.29 -0.38 6.36
N GLY A 46 16.65 0.44 5.52
CA GLY A 46 17.19 1.71 5.06
C GLY A 46 18.19 1.58 3.90
N ASP A 47 18.24 0.42 3.23
CA ASP A 47 19.16 0.18 2.10
C ASP A 47 18.85 1.10 0.89
N PHE A 48 17.65 1.70 0.87
CA PHE A 48 17.20 2.70 -0.11
C PHE A 48 16.93 4.08 0.53
N GLY A 49 17.62 4.39 1.63
CA GLY A 49 17.43 5.58 2.44
C GLY A 49 16.35 5.43 3.51
N ASP A 50 16.24 6.42 4.39
CA ASP A 50 15.24 6.41 5.47
C ASP A 50 13.82 6.50 4.90
N LYS A 51 13.02 5.48 5.20
CA LYS A 51 11.59 5.36 4.85
C LYS A 51 10.70 5.22 6.08
N THR A 52 11.16 5.66 7.25
CA THR A 52 10.38 5.63 8.50
C THR A 52 8.98 6.22 8.29
N GLY A 53 7.95 5.48 8.73
CA GLY A 53 6.55 5.87 8.59
C GLY A 53 5.85 5.39 7.32
N VAL A 54 6.58 4.82 6.34
CA VAL A 54 5.98 4.22 5.14
C VAL A 54 5.25 2.92 5.47
N ILE A 55 4.17 2.63 4.75
CA ILE A 55 3.51 1.31 4.75
C ILE A 55 4.25 0.42 3.75
N LEU A 56 4.66 -0.78 4.16
CA LEU A 56 5.32 -1.76 3.29
C LEU A 56 4.33 -2.53 2.39
N GLY A 57 4.86 -3.33 1.47
CA GLY A 57 4.09 -4.23 0.63
C GLY A 57 3.81 -3.68 -0.76
N HIS A 58 4.14 -4.47 -1.77
CA HIS A 58 4.02 -4.12 -3.19
C HIS A 58 3.67 -5.34 -4.06
N GLU A 59 3.13 -6.36 -3.41
CA GLU A 59 2.59 -7.59 -4.02
C GLU A 59 1.13 -7.75 -3.59
N GLY A 60 0.41 -6.61 -3.51
CA GLY A 60 -0.95 -6.53 -3.00
C GLY A 60 -1.97 -6.92 -4.06
N VAL A 61 -2.98 -7.70 -3.69
CA VAL A 61 -4.18 -7.91 -4.50
C VAL A 61 -5.39 -7.51 -3.68
N GLY A 62 -6.30 -6.76 -4.31
CA GLY A 62 -7.53 -6.31 -3.66
C GLY A 62 -8.62 -6.00 -4.67
N VAL A 63 -9.80 -5.70 -4.11
CA VAL A 63 -10.98 -5.30 -4.86
C VAL A 63 -11.13 -3.79 -4.81
N VAL A 64 -11.36 -3.16 -5.96
CA VAL A 64 -11.66 -1.73 -6.06
C VAL A 64 -12.95 -1.46 -5.31
N GLN A 65 -12.87 -0.65 -4.26
CA GLN A 65 -14.01 -0.22 -3.45
C GLN A 65 -14.57 1.11 -3.95
N GLN A 66 -13.69 2.04 -4.33
CA GLN A 66 -14.04 3.37 -4.82
C GLN A 66 -13.01 3.84 -5.85
N VAL A 67 -13.44 4.73 -6.75
CA VAL A 67 -12.55 5.41 -7.70
C VAL A 67 -12.72 6.92 -7.57
N GLY A 68 -11.63 7.65 -7.72
CA GLY A 68 -11.59 9.10 -7.71
C GLY A 68 -11.97 9.69 -9.08
N PRO A 69 -12.05 11.03 -9.18
CA PRO A 69 -12.34 11.71 -10.44
C PRO A 69 -11.36 11.33 -11.55
N GLY A 70 -11.84 11.25 -12.80
CA GLY A 70 -11.01 10.98 -13.98
C GLY A 70 -10.48 9.55 -14.12
N VAL A 71 -10.86 8.63 -13.24
CA VAL A 71 -10.57 7.21 -13.42
C VAL A 71 -11.59 6.61 -14.40
N HIS A 72 -11.07 6.13 -15.54
CA HIS A 72 -11.87 5.43 -16.55
C HIS A 72 -11.39 3.98 -16.79
N SER A 73 -10.25 3.62 -16.22
CA SER A 73 -9.60 2.31 -16.38
C SER A 73 -10.06 1.27 -15.35
N LEU A 74 -10.73 1.68 -14.27
CA LEU A 74 -11.19 0.83 -13.18
C LEU A 74 -12.60 1.22 -12.73
N LYS A 75 -13.33 0.26 -12.17
CA LYS A 75 -14.62 0.49 -11.49
C LYS A 75 -14.72 -0.33 -10.19
N PRO A 76 -15.58 0.07 -9.24
CA PRO A 76 -15.85 -0.74 -8.06
C PRO A 76 -16.23 -2.18 -8.41
N GLY A 77 -15.64 -3.14 -7.68
CA GLY A 77 -15.79 -4.59 -7.91
C GLY A 77 -14.69 -5.22 -8.76
N ASP A 78 -13.89 -4.44 -9.49
CA ASP A 78 -12.73 -4.98 -10.20
C ASP A 78 -11.67 -5.47 -9.23
N ARG A 79 -10.98 -6.57 -9.55
CA ARG A 79 -9.75 -6.96 -8.85
C ARG A 79 -8.55 -6.30 -9.52
N ALA A 80 -7.69 -5.69 -8.72
CA ALA A 80 -6.46 -5.06 -9.18
C ALA A 80 -5.29 -5.40 -8.27
N SER A 81 -4.07 -5.26 -8.82
CA SER A 81 -2.82 -5.43 -8.09
C SER A 81 -2.20 -4.09 -7.70
N VAL A 82 -1.57 -4.04 -6.55
CA VAL A 82 -0.56 -3.01 -6.20
C VAL A 82 0.78 -3.62 -6.56
N ALA A 83 1.34 -3.21 -7.71
CA ALA A 83 2.58 -3.75 -8.25
C ALA A 83 3.71 -2.72 -8.21
N TRP A 84 4.93 -3.18 -7.97
CA TRP A 84 6.15 -2.40 -8.12
C TRP A 84 6.62 -2.46 -9.58
N PHE A 85 6.83 -1.30 -10.21
CA PHE A 85 7.40 -1.16 -11.57
C PHE A 85 8.71 -0.37 -11.52
#